data_AF-A0A2P4SQ50-F1
#
_entry.id   AF-A0A2P4SQ50-F1
#
_cell.length_a   1.000
_cell.length_b   1.000
_cell.length_c   1.000
_cell.angle_alpha   90.00
_cell.angle_beta   90.00
_cell.angle_gamma   90.00
#
_symmetry.space_group_name_H-M   'P 1'
#
loop_
_entity.id
_entity.type
_entity.pdbx_description
1 polymer ?
#
loop_
_entity_poly.entity_id
_entity_poly.type
_entity_poly.pdbx_seq_one_letter_code
_entity_poly.pdbx_strand_id
1 'polypeptide(L)' 'MAVRAALLLGLLLVVLCPGDAAILEANGNLNCRCAKTTTAFIPLRKYESVEVRPVGSSCRRLEVLKKKAAPQ' A
#
# COMPACT_ATOMS: atom_id res chain seq x y z
N MET A 1 1.71 -2.89 42.79
CA MET A 1 1.52 -1.75 41.86
C MET A 1 2.20 -1.96 40.52
N ALA A 2 3.47 -2.39 40.49
CA ALA A 2 4.23 -2.62 39.25
C ALA A 2 3.61 -3.66 38.29
N VAL A 3 3.09 -4.76 38.82
CA VAL A 3 2.45 -5.82 38.00
C VAL A 3 1.21 -5.32 37.27
N ARG A 4 0.39 -4.49 37.94
CA ARG A 4 -0.79 -3.88 37.32
C ARG A 4 -0.39 -2.88 36.25
N ALA A 5 0.64 -2.06 36.49
CA ALA A 5 1.17 -1.15 35.48
C ALA A 5 1.71 -1.90 34.26
N ALA A 6 2.45 -2.99 34.46
CA ALA A 6 2.97 -3.83 33.38
C ALA A 6 1.86 -4.51 32.57
N LEU A 7 0.81 -5.01 33.23
CA LEU A 7 -0.37 -5.57 32.57
C LEU A 7 -1.13 -4.52 31.73
N LEU A 8 -1.33 -3.33 32.29
CA LEU A 8 -1.99 -2.23 31.58
C LEU A 8 -1.15 -1.75 30.37
N LEU A 9 0.18 -1.68 30.53
CA LEU A 9 1.07 -1.30 29.44
C LEU A 9 1.10 -2.37 28.35
N GLY A 10 1.14 -3.66 28.73
CA GLY A 10 1.07 -4.78 27.79
C GLY A 10 -0.25 -4.78 27.02
N LEU A 11 -1.37 -4.56 27.71
CA LEU A 11 -2.70 -4.44 27.08
C LEU A 11 -2.75 -3.25 26.11
N LEU A 12 -2.19 -2.10 26.50
CA LEU A 12 -2.15 -0.91 25.67
C LEU A 12 -1.33 -1.15 24.39
N LEU A 13 -0.18 -1.82 24.49
CA LEU A 13 0.65 -2.16 23.34
C LEU A 13 -0.07 -3.13 22.38
N VAL A 14 -0.80 -4.11 22.90
CA VAL A 14 -1.59 -5.03 22.05
C VAL A 14 -2.69 -4.30 21.29
N VAL A 15 -3.32 -3.28 21.89
CA VAL A 15 -4.38 -2.49 21.24
C VAL A 15 -3.80 -1.49 20.23
N LEU A 16 -2.63 -0.91 20.52
CA LEU A 16 -1.99 0.08 19.66
C LEU A 16 -1.10 -0.52 18.57
N CYS A 17 -0.69 -1.79 18.67
CA CYS A 17 0.01 -2.49 17.61
C CYS A 17 -1.01 -2.89 16.54
N PRO A 18 -1.09 -2.16 15.41
CA PRO A 18 -1.89 -2.62 14.29
C PRO A 18 -1.09 -3.78 13.68
N GLY A 19 -1.51 -5.01 13.97
CA GLY A 19 -0.86 -6.23 13.48
C GLY A 19 -0.86 -6.32 11.94
N ASP A 20 -1.77 -5.60 11.31
CA ASP A 20 -1.68 -5.22 9.92
C ASP A 20 -0.98 -3.87 9.85
N ALA A 21 0.16 -3.81 9.17
CA ALA A 21 0.82 -2.57 8.82
C ALA A 21 -0.18 -1.64 8.13
N ALA A 22 -0.90 -0.84 8.92
CA ALA A 22 -1.71 0.26 8.47
C ALA A 22 -0.70 1.28 7.98
N ILE A 23 -0.29 1.10 6.72
CA ILE A 23 0.34 2.13 5.92
C ILE A 23 -0.56 3.34 6.14
N LEU A 24 -0.06 4.32 6.88
CA LEU A 24 -0.66 5.64 6.99
C LEU A 24 -0.72 6.15 5.56
N GLU A 25 -1.80 5.82 4.83
CA GLU A 25 -2.03 6.25 3.46
C GLU A 25 -2.25 7.75 3.55
N ALA A 26 -1.14 8.49 3.52
CA ALA A 26 -1.13 9.93 3.58
C ALA A 26 -1.93 10.45 2.38
N ASN A 27 -3.18 10.82 2.66
CA ASN A 27 -3.95 11.81 1.92
C ASN A 27 -3.80 11.74 0.38
N GLY A 28 -4.10 10.57 -0.19
CA GLY A 28 -4.23 10.41 -1.64
C GLY A 28 -5.71 10.31 -2.01
N ASN A 29 -6.17 11.11 -2.98
CA ASN A 29 -7.48 11.01 -3.65
C ASN A 29 -8.07 9.59 -3.56
N LEU A 30 -9.26 9.45 -2.97
CA LEU A 30 -9.95 8.20 -2.56
C LEU A 30 -10.40 7.32 -3.75
N ASN A 31 -9.66 7.34 -4.85
CA ASN A 31 -9.97 6.63 -6.06
C ASN A 31 -8.73 5.90 -6.56
N CYS A 32 -8.97 4.75 -7.17
CA CYS A 32 -7.98 3.98 -7.89
C CYS A 32 -7.29 4.85 -8.96
N ARG A 33 -5.96 4.72 -9.08
CA ARG A 33 -5.13 5.53 -9.98
C ARG A 33 -5.09 4.97 -11.40
N CYS A 34 -5.38 3.68 -11.59
CA CYS A 34 -5.39 3.05 -12.90
C CYS A 34 -6.61 3.46 -13.72
N ALA A 35 -6.41 4.26 -14.78
CA ALA A 35 -7.47 4.58 -15.74
C ALA A 35 -7.80 3.41 -16.69
N LYS A 36 -6.80 2.58 -17.02
CA LYS A 36 -6.97 1.43 -17.91
C LYS A 36 -6.03 0.29 -17.53
N THR A 37 -6.54 -0.93 -17.56
CA THR A 37 -5.78 -2.16 -17.29
C THR A 37 -5.48 -2.89 -18.60
N THR A 38 -4.44 -3.71 -18.61
CA THR A 38 -4.13 -4.62 -19.72
C THR A 38 -3.52 -5.90 -19.20
N THR A 39 -3.90 -7.02 -19.79
CA THR A 39 -3.33 -8.34 -19.54
C THR A 39 -2.34 -8.76 -20.62
N ALA A 40 -2.16 -7.93 -21.65
CA ALA A 40 -1.22 -8.21 -22.72
C ALA A 40 0.22 -8.16 -22.19
N PHE A 41 1.05 -9.10 -22.68
CA PHE A 41 2.47 -9.10 -22.38
C PHE A 41 3.12 -7.80 -22.88
N ILE A 42 3.92 -7.17 -22.03
CA ILE A 42 4.69 -5.98 -22.36
C ILE A 42 6.16 -6.33 -22.12
N PRO A 43 7.05 -6.16 -23.11
CA PRO A 43 8.48 -6.40 -22.92
C PRO A 43 9.08 -5.46 -21.87
N LEU A 44 9.99 -5.98 -21.03
CA LEU A 44 10.69 -5.20 -19.98
C LEU A 44 11.36 -3.92 -20.53
N ARG A 45 11.90 -3.96 -21.75
CA ARG A 45 12.55 -2.81 -22.41
C ARG A 45 11.63 -1.60 -22.62
N LYS A 46 10.31 -1.80 -22.56
CA LYS A 46 9.33 -0.71 -22.71
C LYS A 46 8.95 -0.08 -21.37
N TYR A 47 9.42 -0.62 -20.24
CA TYR A 47 9.16 -0.08 -18.92
C TYR A 47 10.29 0.87 -18.51
N GLU A 48 9.90 2.04 -18.02
CA GLU A 48 10.79 2.96 -17.32
C GLU A 48 10.72 2.72 -15.81
N SER A 49 9.50 2.55 -15.28
CA SER A 49 9.29 2.23 -13.88
C SER A 49 8.00 1.42 -13.69
N VAL A 50 7.96 0.67 -12.58
CA VAL A 50 6.80 -0.07 -12.10
C VAL A 50 6.55 0.32 -10.65
N GLU A 51 5.33 0.73 -10.34
CA GLU A 51 4.88 1.01 -8.98
C GLU A 51 3.76 0.04 -8.63
N VAL A 52 3.90 -0.67 -7.52
CA VAL A 52 2.90 -1.60 -7.00
C VAL A 52 2.23 -0.97 -5.80
N ARG A 53 0.91 -0.79 -5.87
CA ARG A 53 0.10 -0.27 -4.78
C ARG A 53 -0.80 -1.38 -4.23
N PRO A 54 -0.61 -1.78 -2.96
CA PRO A 54 -1.42 -2.81 -2.35
C PRO A 54 -2.88 -2.34 -2.21
N VAL A 55 -3.76 -3.28 -1.92
CA VAL A 55 -5.15 -2.97 -1.55
C VAL A 55 -5.15 -2.11 -0.28
N GLY A 56 -5.94 -1.03 -0.30
CA GLY A 56 -5.97 -0.04 0.76
C GLY A 56 -7.37 0.53 0.97
N SER A 57 -7.46 1.51 1.87
CA SER A 57 -8.73 2.21 2.13
C SER A 57 -9.12 3.11 0.94
N SER A 58 -8.12 3.60 0.19
CA SER A 58 -8.31 4.44 -1.00
C SER A 58 -8.70 3.67 -2.26
N CYS A 59 -8.25 2.41 -2.42
CA CYS A 59 -8.61 1.56 -3.55
C CYS A 59 -8.66 0.08 -3.13
N ARG A 60 -9.80 -0.59 -3.42
CA ARG A 60 -10.03 -2.01 -3.07
C ARG A 60 -9.39 -3.01 -4.06
N ARG A 61 -8.51 -2.55 -4.94
CA ARG A 61 -7.85 -3.36 -5.97
C ARG A 61 -6.35 -3.19 -5.85
N LEU A 62 -5.61 -4.27 -6.08
CA LEU A 62 -4.17 -4.19 -6.29
C LEU A 62 -3.93 -3.41 -7.60
N GLU A 63 -3.17 -2.32 -7.52
CA GLU A 63 -2.83 -1.53 -8.69
C GLU A 63 -1.35 -1.74 -9.03
N VAL A 64 -1.07 -1.98 -10.31
CA VAL A 64 0.28 -2.03 -10.85
C VAL A 64 0.38 -0.95 -11.92
N LEU A 65 1.01 0.16 -11.58
CA LEU A 65 1.21 1.29 -12.47
C LEU A 65 2.51 1.08 -13.25
N LYS A 66 2.47 1.36 -14.55
CA LYS A 66 3.63 1.28 -15.43
C LYS A 66 3.92 2.65 -16.05
N LYS A 67 5.16 3.11 -15.96
CA LYS A 67 5.67 4.19 -16.81
C LYS A 67 6.34 3.57 -18.02
N LYS A 68 6.00 4.09 -19.20
CA LYS A 68 6.61 3.65 -20.46
C LYS A 68 7.87 4.46 -20.70
N ALA A 69 8.94 3.80 -21.11
CA ALA A 69 10.14 4.49 -21.56
C ALA A 69 9.79 5.42 -22.74
N ALA A 70 10.37 6.62 -22.75
CA ALA A 70 10.30 7.51 -23.89
C ALA A 70 10.88 6.81 -25.13
N PRO A 71 10.32 7.04 -26.33
CA PRO A 71 10.97 6.63 -27.56
C PRO A 71 12.32 7.37 -27.65
N GLN A 72 13.41 6.62 -27.84
CA GLN A 72 14.71 7.16 -28.21
C GLN A 72 14.72 7.48 -29.70
#